data_AF-A0A8I6SV76-F1
#
_entry.id   AF-A0A8I6SV76-F1
#
_cell.length_a   1.000
_cell.length_b   1.000
_cell.length_c   1.000
_cell.angle_alpha   90.00
_cell.angle_beta   90.00
_cell.angle_gamma   90.00
#
_symmetry.space_group_name_H-M   'P 1'
#
loop_
_entity.id
_entity.type
_entity.pdbx_description
1 polymer ?
#
loop_
_entity_poly.entity_id
_entity_poly.type
_entity_poly.pdbx_seq_one_letter_code
_entity_poly.pdbx_strand_id
1 'polypeptide(L)'
;TLEITISFISTGIPQLNLPPFDPFFAKQIIQSRGSNNLNYKLTLRNVYERGWTDSIVTKFKSNLKKRYIQYSQFFPEKFLEGEYEFGGKIMASNMENKGVWNLTLCK
;
A
#
# COMPACT_ATOMS: atom_id res chain seq x y z
N THR A 1 24.10 5.20 1.94
CA THR A 1 22.93 5.67 2.75
C THR A 1 21.60 5.21 2.19
N LEU A 2 21.33 5.24 0.87
CA LEU A 2 20.10 4.70 0.27
C LEU A 2 20.13 3.18 0.01
N GLU A 3 21.29 2.60 -0.32
CA GLU A 3 21.44 1.15 -0.47
C GLU A 3 21.19 0.39 0.84
N ILE A 4 21.60 0.99 1.97
CA ILE A 4 21.38 0.46 3.32
C ILE A 4 19.88 0.39 3.64
N THR A 5 19.07 1.36 3.19
CA THR A 5 17.62 1.34 3.43
C THR A 5 16.92 0.23 2.66
N ILE A 6 17.39 -0.12 1.45
CA ILE A 6 16.82 -1.23 0.66
C ILE A 6 17.11 -2.58 1.33
N SER A 7 18.31 -2.77 1.90
CA SER A 7 18.65 -3.98 2.64
C SER A 7 17.71 -4.23 3.83
N PHE A 8 17.27 -3.19 4.54
CA PHE A 8 16.36 -3.36 5.67
C PHE A 8 14.91 -3.66 5.26
N ILE A 9 14.51 -3.32 4.03
CA ILE A 9 13.18 -3.66 3.51
C ILE A 9 13.01 -5.18 3.41
N SER A 10 14.05 -5.89 2.95
CA SER A 10 14.01 -7.35 2.77
C SER A 10 14.35 -8.13 4.04
N THR A 11 15.26 -7.63 4.89
CA THR A 11 15.70 -8.36 6.10
C THR A 11 14.98 -7.93 7.38
N GLY A 12 14.31 -6.78 7.37
CA GLY A 12 13.85 -6.11 8.58
C GLY A 12 15.02 -5.56 9.41
N ILE A 13 14.70 -5.07 10.60
CA ILE A 13 15.64 -4.62 11.63
C ILE A 13 15.30 -5.31 12.95
N PRO A 14 15.83 -6.52 13.21
CA PRO A 14 15.49 -7.30 14.41
C PRO A 14 15.73 -6.56 15.72
N GLN A 15 16.78 -5.73 15.79
CA GLN A 15 17.12 -4.92 16.97
C GLN A 15 16.04 -3.89 17.32
N LEU A 16 15.21 -3.50 16.36
CA LEU A 16 14.07 -2.58 16.54
C LEU A 16 12.72 -3.31 16.52
N ASN A 17 12.71 -4.65 16.53
CA ASN A 17 11.52 -5.48 16.31
C ASN A 17 10.77 -5.11 15.02
N LEU A 18 11.49 -4.69 13.98
CA LEU A 18 10.93 -4.41 12.67
C LEU A 18 11.09 -5.66 11.80
N PRO A 19 10.00 -6.36 11.44
CA PRO A 19 10.09 -7.49 10.53
C PRO A 19 10.47 -7.03 9.11
N PRO A 20 10.84 -7.96 8.22
CA PRO A 20 10.83 -7.71 6.79
C PRO A 20 9.54 -7.02 6.35
N PHE A 21 9.66 -6.07 5.44
CA PHE A 21 8.55 -5.31 4.89
C PHE A 21 8.14 -5.80 3.49
N ASP A 22 8.92 -6.67 2.87
CA ASP A 22 8.60 -7.27 1.57
C ASP A 22 8.64 -8.81 1.67
N PRO A 23 7.49 -9.52 1.60
CA PRO A 23 6.15 -8.98 1.36
C PRO A 23 5.59 -8.21 2.56
N PHE A 24 4.88 -7.11 2.30
CA PHE A 24 4.08 -6.44 3.31
C PHE A 24 2.75 -7.17 3.46
N PHE A 25 2.30 -7.36 4.71
CA PHE A 25 1.02 -7.99 5.01
C PHE A 25 0.14 -7.06 5.85
N ALA A 26 -1.08 -6.81 5.37
CA ALA A 26 -2.13 -6.14 6.12
C ALA A 26 -3.35 -7.05 6.24
N LYS A 27 -3.70 -7.41 7.48
CA LYS A 27 -4.89 -8.23 7.78
C LYS A 27 -6.17 -7.60 7.24
N GLN A 28 -6.30 -6.28 7.37
CA GLN A 28 -7.49 -5.56 6.92
C GLN A 28 -7.17 -4.09 6.60
N ILE A 29 -7.70 -3.61 5.48
CA ILE A 29 -7.69 -2.20 5.10
C ILE A 29 -9.14 -1.80 4.82
N ILE A 30 -9.62 -0.73 5.44
CA ILE A 30 -10.96 -0.20 5.17
C ILE A 30 -10.81 1.18 4.54
N GLN A 31 -11.40 1.34 3.36
CA GLN A 31 -11.55 2.61 2.69
C GLN A 31 -13.04 2.92 2.57
N SER A 32 -13.44 4.08 3.08
CA SER A 32 -14.79 4.59 2.91
C SER A 32 -14.74 6.00 2.34
N ARG A 33 -15.57 6.28 1.33
CA ARG A 33 -15.72 7.63 0.79
C ARG A 33 -17.19 7.88 0.50
N GLY A 34 -17.66 9.05 0.88
CA GLY A 34 -19.02 9.50 0.62
C GLY A 34 -19.04 10.92 0.05
N SER A 35 -19.88 11.13 -0.95
CA SER A 35 -20.33 12.43 -1.44
C SER A 35 -21.84 12.37 -1.71
N ASN A 36 -22.49 13.52 -1.94
CA ASN A 36 -23.95 13.64 -2.01
C ASN A 36 -24.66 12.55 -2.84
N ASN A 37 -24.04 12.07 -3.93
CA ASN A 37 -24.66 11.10 -4.84
C ASN A 37 -23.94 9.74 -4.93
N LEU A 38 -22.80 9.57 -4.24
CA LEU A 38 -21.98 8.36 -4.30
C LEU A 38 -21.35 8.07 -2.93
N ASN A 39 -21.72 6.94 -2.35
CA ASN A 39 -21.08 6.43 -1.14
C ASN A 39 -20.54 5.03 -1.41
N TYR A 40 -19.31 4.74 -1.00
CA TYR A 40 -18.79 3.38 -1.03
C TYR A 40 -17.94 3.05 0.20
N LYS A 41 -17.89 1.76 0.50
CA LYS A 41 -17.00 1.12 1.46
C LYS A 41 -16.33 -0.06 0.77
N LEU A 42 -15.00 -0.03 0.74
CA LEU A 42 -14.15 -1.11 0.30
C LEU A 42 -13.40 -1.67 1.52
N THR A 43 -13.62 -2.93 1.82
CA THR A 43 -12.83 -3.67 2.81
C THR A 43 -11.92 -4.62 2.06
N LEU A 44 -10.62 -4.44 2.21
CA LEU A 44 -9.62 -5.41 1.73
C LEU A 44 -9.18 -6.27 2.91
N ARG A 45 -9.06 -7.58 2.69
CA ARG A 45 -8.60 -8.53 3.71
C ARG A 45 -7.42 -9.33 3.17
N ASN A 46 -6.56 -9.74 4.10
CA ASN A 46 -5.41 -10.57 3.80
C ASN A 46 -4.56 -10.00 2.65
N VAL A 47 -4.28 -8.70 2.72
CA VAL A 47 -3.59 -7.99 1.65
C VAL A 47 -2.10 -8.31 1.73
N TYR A 48 -1.57 -8.84 0.64
CA TYR A 48 -0.14 -8.97 0.42
C TYR A 48 0.31 -7.96 -0.62
N GLU A 49 1.43 -7.28 -0.34
CA GLU A 49 2.03 -6.30 -1.24
C GLU A 49 3.52 -6.61 -1.41
N ARG A 50 3.99 -6.63 -2.66
CA ARG A 50 5.37 -7.00 -3.03
C ARG A 50 6.01 -5.98 -3.96
N GLY A 51 7.34 -6.03 -4.05
CA GLY A 51 8.15 -5.20 -4.96
C GLY A 51 8.79 -3.98 -4.28
N TRP A 52 8.80 -3.95 -2.94
CA TRP A 52 9.48 -2.88 -2.19
C TRP A 52 11.00 -3.02 -2.24
N THR A 53 11.51 -4.25 -2.31
CA THR A 53 12.95 -4.53 -2.38
C THR A 53 13.56 -4.03 -3.70
N ASP A 54 12.81 -4.11 -4.80
CA ASP A 54 13.26 -3.66 -6.13
C ASP A 54 12.98 -2.17 -6.39
N SER A 55 12.43 -1.47 -5.40
CA SER A 55 12.08 -0.07 -5.54
C SER A 55 13.31 0.84 -5.56
N ILE A 56 13.21 1.92 -6.33
CA ILE A 56 14.30 2.88 -6.56
C ILE A 56 13.87 4.24 -6.03
N VAL A 57 14.60 4.77 -5.05
CA VAL A 57 14.42 6.15 -4.59
C VAL A 57 15.02 7.09 -5.64
N THR A 58 14.17 7.86 -6.32
CA THR A 58 14.58 8.76 -7.41
C THR A 58 14.88 10.18 -6.93
N LYS A 59 14.28 10.60 -5.82
CA LYS A 59 14.51 11.92 -5.20
C LYS A 59 14.41 11.79 -3.69
N PHE A 60 15.26 12.51 -2.96
CA PHE A 60 15.22 12.60 -1.51
C PHE A 60 15.52 14.04 -1.05
N LYS A 61 14.69 14.57 -0.15
CA LYS A 61 14.85 15.90 0.45
C LYS A 61 14.45 15.83 1.91
N SER A 62 15.30 16.32 2.81
CA SER A 62 15.01 16.40 4.23
C SER A 62 15.24 17.81 4.79
N ASN A 63 14.41 18.20 5.75
CA ASN A 63 14.60 19.42 6.54
C ASN A 63 14.32 19.08 8.00
N LEU A 64 15.38 18.85 8.76
CA LEU A 64 15.30 18.46 10.18
C LEU A 64 14.69 19.58 11.05
N LYS A 65 14.99 20.85 10.74
CA LYS A 65 14.40 22.00 11.47
C LYS A 65 12.88 22.05 11.33
N LYS A 66 12.38 21.72 10.14
CA LYS A 66 10.94 21.64 9.83
C LYS A 66 10.35 20.23 10.05
N ARG A 67 11.14 19.28 10.54
CA ARG A 67 10.76 17.87 10.75
C ARG A 67 10.09 17.23 9.52
N TYR A 68 10.67 17.49 8.35
CA TYR A 68 10.11 17.07 7.07
C TYR A 68 11.08 16.17 6.31
N ILE A 69 10.55 15.07 5.77
CA ILE A 69 11.25 14.19 4.83
C ILE A 69 10.33 14.00 3.64
N GLN A 70 10.86 14.21 2.44
CA GLN A 70 10.23 13.94 1.16
C GLN A 70 11.09 12.96 0.40
N TYR A 71 10.46 11.96 -0.19
CA TYR A 71 11.12 11.11 -1.16
C TYR A 71 10.16 10.79 -2.30
N SER A 72 10.73 10.51 -3.45
CA SER A 72 10.02 9.96 -4.61
C SER A 72 10.57 8.58 -4.88
N GLN A 73 9.69 7.62 -5.05
CA GLN A 73 10.02 6.21 -5.21
C GLN A 73 9.42 5.70 -6.51
N PHE A 74 10.22 4.96 -7.26
CA PHE A 74 9.82 4.26 -8.47
C PHE A 74 9.81 2.77 -8.19
N PHE A 75 8.78 2.07 -8.65
CA PHE A 75 8.65 0.62 -8.54
C PHE A 75 8.69 0.06 -9.96
N PRO A 76 9.70 -0.73 -10.34
CA PRO A 76 9.72 -1.39 -11.66
C PRO A 76 8.50 -2.28 -11.86
N GLU A 77 8.18 -3.08 -10.84
CA GLU A 77 6.97 -3.90 -10.76
C GLU A 77 6.45 -3.86 -9.33
N LYS A 78 5.12 -3.87 -9.20
CA LYS A 78 4.45 -3.91 -7.90
C LYS A 78 3.26 -4.83 -7.96
N PHE A 79 3.16 -5.72 -6.98
CA PHE A 79 2.09 -6.71 -6.91
C PHE A 79 1.30 -6.50 -5.64
N LEU A 80 -0.01 -6.53 -5.77
CA LEU A 80 -0.92 -6.53 -4.64
C LEU A 80 -1.99 -7.59 -4.86
N GLU A 81 -2.34 -8.31 -3.80
CA GLU A 81 -3.38 -9.32 -3.85
C GLU A 81 -4.11 -9.45 -2.51
N GLY A 82 -5.31 -9.99 -2.56
CA GLY A 82 -6.08 -10.31 -1.37
C GLY A 82 -7.54 -10.54 -1.70
N GLU A 83 -8.37 -10.37 -0.67
CA GLU A 83 -9.83 -10.43 -0.78
C GLU A 83 -10.41 -9.02 -0.72
N TYR A 84 -11.53 -8.79 -1.40
CA TYR A 84 -12.27 -7.54 -1.30
C TYR A 84 -13.74 -7.80 -0.96
N GLU A 85 -14.31 -6.87 -0.20
CA GLU A 85 -15.74 -6.68 0.00
C GLU A 85 -16.05 -5.22 -0.34
N PHE A 86 -16.83 -5.02 -1.40
CA PHE A 86 -17.27 -3.71 -1.86
C PHE A 86 -18.77 -3.55 -1.59
N GLY A 87 -19.13 -2.47 -0.91
CA GLY A 87 -20.50 -1.99 -0.79
C GLY A 87 -20.59 -0.55 -1.27
N GLY A 88 -21.47 -0.27 -2.22
CA GLY A 88 -21.67 1.06 -2.80
C GLY A 88 -23.14 1.43 -2.91
N LYS A 89 -23.45 2.72 -2.76
CA LYS A 89 -24.75 3.32 -3.04
C LYS A 89 -24.57 4.44 -4.05
N ILE A 90 -25.23 4.31 -5.20
CA ILE A 90 -25.26 5.30 -6.27
C ILE A 90 -26.70 5.74 -6.43
N MET A 91 -27.01 6.99 -6.04
CA MET A 91 -28.39 7.51 -6.03
C MET A 91 -29.38 6.57 -5.30
N ALA A 92 -30.26 5.89 -6.04
CA ALA A 92 -31.25 4.94 -5.54
C ALA A 92 -30.81 3.46 -5.61
N SER A 93 -29.68 3.16 -6.24
CA SER A 93 -29.18 1.80 -6.42
C SER A 93 -28.12 1.43 -5.38
N ASN A 94 -28.17 0.19 -4.90
CA ASN A 94 -27.16 -0.41 -4.05
C ASN A 94 -26.38 -1.47 -4.84
N MET A 95 -25.07 -1.50 -4.66
CA MET A 95 -24.17 -2.46 -5.26
C MET A 95 -23.37 -3.15 -4.17
N GLU A 96 -23.38 -4.48 -4.19
CA GLU A 96 -22.56 -5.30 -3.31
C GLU A 96 -21.78 -6.30 -4.15
N ASN A 97 -20.49 -6.42 -3.89
CA ASN A 97 -19.63 -7.37 -4.59
C ASN A 97 -18.52 -7.82 -3.65
N LYS A 98 -18.10 -9.08 -3.77
CA LYS A 98 -16.98 -9.63 -3.01
C LYS A 98 -16.24 -10.65 -3.84
N GLY A 99 -14.95 -10.80 -3.58
CA GLY A 99 -14.13 -11.77 -4.29
C GLY A 99 -12.66 -11.66 -3.94
N VAL A 100 -11.85 -12.28 -4.79
CA VAL A 100 -10.40 -12.17 -4.75
C VAL A 100 -9.93 -11.21 -5.82
N TRP A 101 -8.85 -10.50 -5.56
CA TRP A 101 -8.26 -9.56 -6.50
C TRP A 101 -6.75 -9.76 -6.55
N ASN A 102 -6.20 -9.49 -7.73
CA ASN A 102 -4.77 -9.41 -7.99
C ASN A 102 -4.55 -8.18 -8.88
N LEU A 103 -3.60 -7.34 -8.49
CA LEU A 103 -3.23 -6.12 -9.17
C LEU A 103 -1.72 -6.11 -9.41
N THR A 104 -1.34 -6.07 -10.67
CA THR A 104 0.04 -5.86 -11.09
C THR A 104 0.18 -4.48 -11.69
N LEU A 105 1.11 -3.69 -11.16
CA LEU A 105 1.47 -2.38 -11.68
C LEU A 105 2.87 -2.48 -12.28
N CYS A 106 2.93 -2.44 -13.61
CA CYS A 106 4.17 -2.36 -14.38
C CYS A 106 4.25 -0.98 -15.05
N LYS A 107 5.47 -0.57 -15.41
CA LYS A 107 5.69 0.60 -16.26
C LYS A 107 5.69 0.25 -17.74
#